data_AF-A0A383VIG8-F1
#
_entry.id   AF-A0A383VIG8-F1
#
_cell.length_a   1.000
_cell.length_b   1.000
_cell.length_c   1.000
_cell.angle_alpha   90.00
_cell.angle_beta   90.00
_cell.angle_gamma   90.00
#
_symmetry.space_group_name_H-M   'P 1'
#
loop_
_entity.id
_entity.type
_entity.pdbx_description
1 polymer ?
#
loop_
_entity_poly.entity_id
_entity_poly.type
_entity_poly.pdbx_seq_one_letter_code
_entity_poly.pdbx_strand_id
1 'polypeptide(L)'
;MANVVNVHLLQVDGHTYRQRTQTIDGKPQRQQQQQQQQHYKDEEEAAAAAWEEQQHKGEAVDAGEDELVDDSLISQDGGNYVTRISVDPQLIPHIIGKERRKQKEIEGATGATLQIQRTGQRSSGSSQQQQQQQQQGGSAPLLGSSKGETITIKAPSKQALSAAHKRVEVVIATMLSGRTLDYTHFLSLPLSNKQTAAKLKEFQQQVLAQPGAQEKGFDPVIVCGSRLAAPHAGFLLALHRIPTQVLAQPGAQEKGFEPSIFVDAASLHLTLLMLKLYSDEARHKAATVLQGLAPQVQALLGGQPLLLQLAGLDRMSDDPSDMHVAYLKVKELGSGNRLSQLCDMLLQAFKQAGLTVPGQLESVKLHATVINTRYRRSTPASSAAAAAAAAAVAVSGQRQGARGGGSDRQQQQQQQQQQRIGVDGRQLLEDWSGFDLGQFEVPAVHLSLRGQYDASGYYACAAALSLKPSGQ
;
A
#
# COMPACT_ATOMS: atom_id res chain seq x y z
N MET A 1 6.96 48.00 -24.98
CA MET A 1 5.68 48.15 -25.71
C MET A 1 4.84 46.92 -25.45
N ALA A 2 3.58 47.13 -25.09
CA ALA A 2 2.67 46.11 -24.57
C ALA A 2 2.32 45.04 -25.61
N ASN A 3 2.39 43.76 -25.23
CA ASN A 3 1.63 42.71 -25.89
C ASN A 3 0.32 42.53 -25.14
N VAL A 4 -0.74 42.98 -25.78
CA VAL A 4 -2.14 42.95 -25.35
C VAL A 4 -2.64 41.51 -25.43
N VAL A 5 -3.08 40.95 -24.31
CA VAL A 5 -3.72 39.63 -24.23
C VAL A 5 -5.15 39.76 -24.74
N ASN A 6 -5.47 39.10 -25.85
CA ASN A 6 -6.84 38.95 -26.33
C ASN A 6 -7.69 38.24 -25.27
N VAL A 7 -8.69 38.95 -24.73
CA VAL A 7 -9.68 38.40 -23.80
C VAL A 7 -10.94 38.10 -24.59
N HIS A 8 -11.30 36.82 -24.73
CA HIS A 8 -12.63 36.45 -25.20
C HIS A 8 -13.64 36.64 -24.07
N LEU A 9 -14.64 37.50 -24.33
CA LEU A 9 -15.77 37.75 -23.45
C LEU A 9 -16.99 36.98 -23.98
N LEU A 10 -17.63 36.21 -23.11
CA LEU A 10 -18.88 35.51 -23.42
C LEU A 10 -20.03 36.20 -22.68
N GLN A 11 -21.11 36.51 -23.41
CA GLN A 11 -22.34 37.02 -22.82
C GLN A 11 -23.38 35.90 -22.73
N VAL A 12 -23.84 35.63 -21.52
CA VAL A 12 -24.94 34.69 -21.24
C VAL A 12 -25.85 35.37 -20.21
N ASP A 13 -27.15 35.39 -20.48
CA ASP A 13 -28.20 35.96 -19.61
C ASP A 13 -27.90 37.38 -19.07
N GLY A 14 -27.38 38.25 -19.93
CA GLY A 14 -27.10 39.65 -19.58
C GLY A 14 -25.84 39.87 -18.73
N HIS A 15 -25.09 38.81 -18.41
CA HIS A 15 -23.83 38.90 -17.69
C HIS A 15 -22.63 38.63 -18.61
N THR A 16 -21.56 39.40 -18.43
CA THR A 16 -20.32 39.29 -19.22
C THR A 16 -19.27 38.50 -18.44
N TYR A 17 -18.89 37.34 -18.96
CA TYR A 17 -17.91 36.44 -18.33
C TYR A 17 -16.55 36.56 -19.01
N ARG A 18 -15.49 36.68 -18.20
CA ARG A 18 -14.09 36.63 -18.66
C ARG A 18 -13.59 35.19 -18.60
N GLN A 19 -13.38 34.56 -19.75
CA GLN A 19 -12.79 33.23 -19.79
C GLN A 19 -11.28 33.34 -19.47
N ARG A 20 -10.84 32.77 -18.35
CA ARG A 20 -9.43 32.74 -17.94
C ARG A 20 -8.76 31.51 -18.54
N THR A 21 -8.19 31.62 -19.73
CA THR A 21 -7.32 30.59 -20.30
C THR A 21 -6.01 30.56 -19.49
N GLN A 22 -5.86 29.56 -18.63
CA GLN A 22 -4.55 29.20 -18.09
C GLN A 22 -3.81 28.35 -19.13
N THR A 23 -2.93 28.99 -19.89
CA THR A 23 -1.75 28.32 -20.44
C THR A 23 -0.61 28.61 -19.46
N ILE A 24 -0.24 27.60 -18.68
CA ILE A 24 1.06 27.53 -18.00
C ILE A 24 1.75 26.31 -18.58
N ASP A 25 2.91 26.53 -19.19
CA ASP A 25 3.81 25.48 -19.64
C ASP A 25 4.15 24.53 -18.50
N GLY A 26 3.83 23.26 -18.73
CA GLY A 26 3.85 22.18 -17.75
C GLY A 26 2.66 21.27 -18.00
N LYS A 27 2.77 20.34 -18.97
CA LYS A 27 1.77 19.29 -19.12
C LYS A 27 1.60 18.50 -17.80
N PRO A 28 0.40 17.97 -17.55
CA PRO A 28 -0.29 18.15 -16.29
C PRO A 28 -0.02 17.01 -15.33
N GLN A 29 0.94 17.19 -14.42
CA GLN A 29 1.19 16.21 -13.36
C GLN A 29 -0.08 15.96 -12.54
N ARG A 30 -0.94 16.97 -12.32
CA ARG A 30 -2.23 16.83 -11.61
C ARG A 30 -3.29 16.02 -12.38
N GLN A 31 -3.37 16.16 -13.71
CA GLN A 31 -4.36 15.45 -14.51
C GLN A 31 -3.97 13.99 -14.73
N GLN A 32 -2.66 13.69 -14.87
CA GLN A 32 -2.14 12.31 -14.81
C GLN A 32 -2.41 11.67 -13.44
N GLN A 33 -2.32 12.44 -12.35
CA GLN A 33 -2.63 11.95 -11.00
C GLN A 33 -4.11 11.63 -10.79
N GLN A 34 -5.02 12.40 -11.40
CA GLN A 34 -6.45 12.12 -11.36
C GLN A 34 -6.81 10.91 -12.23
N GLN A 35 -6.21 10.79 -13.42
CA GLN A 35 -6.38 9.62 -14.28
C GLN A 35 -5.90 8.33 -13.61
N GLN A 36 -4.77 8.37 -12.90
CA GLN A 36 -4.27 7.21 -12.14
C GLN A 36 -5.17 6.84 -10.95
N GLN A 37 -5.79 7.82 -10.28
CA GLN A 37 -6.76 7.57 -9.21
C GLN A 37 -8.08 7.00 -9.71
N GLN A 38 -8.57 7.52 -10.84
CA GLN A 38 -9.75 6.99 -11.50
C GLN A 38 -9.45 5.59 -12.03
N HIS A 39 -8.27 5.35 -12.59
CA HIS A 39 -7.79 4.01 -12.97
C HIS A 39 -7.79 3.03 -11.78
N TYR A 40 -7.27 3.43 -10.61
CA TYR A 40 -7.35 2.61 -9.40
C TYR A 40 -8.78 2.34 -8.91
N LYS A 41 -9.78 3.17 -9.25
CA LYS A 41 -11.20 2.95 -8.89
C LYS A 41 -11.96 2.20 -9.99
N ASP A 42 -11.70 2.48 -11.26
CA ASP A 42 -12.32 1.81 -12.41
C ASP A 42 -11.83 0.36 -12.53
N GLU A 43 -10.57 0.08 -12.16
CA GLU A 43 -10.07 -1.29 -11.96
C GLU A 43 -10.79 -2.03 -10.80
N GLU A 44 -11.43 -1.31 -9.88
CA GLU A 44 -12.23 -1.88 -8.78
C GLU A 44 -13.52 -2.46 -9.30
N GLU A 45 -14.20 -1.67 -10.11
CA GLU A 45 -15.45 -2.04 -10.75
C GLU A 45 -15.23 -3.04 -11.89
N ALA A 46 -14.20 -2.86 -12.72
CA ALA A 46 -13.89 -3.77 -13.82
C ALA A 46 -13.41 -5.15 -13.35
N ALA A 47 -12.60 -5.24 -12.29
CA ALA A 47 -12.18 -6.53 -11.72
C ALA A 47 -13.33 -7.24 -10.98
N ALA A 48 -14.24 -6.48 -10.35
CA ALA A 48 -15.46 -7.04 -9.77
C ALA A 48 -16.41 -7.59 -10.85
N ALA A 49 -16.57 -6.87 -11.96
CA ALA A 49 -17.36 -7.31 -13.11
C ALA A 49 -16.75 -8.54 -13.81
N ALA A 50 -15.42 -8.57 -13.99
CA ALA A 50 -14.72 -9.73 -14.56
C ALA A 50 -14.81 -10.98 -13.68
N TRP A 51 -14.89 -10.81 -12.35
CA TRP A 51 -15.08 -11.91 -11.41
C TRP A 51 -16.49 -12.52 -11.49
N GLU A 52 -17.53 -11.72 -11.72
CA GLU A 52 -18.89 -12.21 -11.97
C GLU A 52 -19.00 -12.91 -13.33
N GLU A 53 -18.36 -12.38 -14.38
CA GLU A 53 -18.39 -12.99 -15.72
C GLU A 53 -17.63 -14.32 -15.78
N GLN A 54 -16.49 -14.44 -15.08
CA GLN A 54 -15.70 -15.68 -15.04
C GLN A 54 -16.32 -16.80 -14.19
N GLN A 55 -17.28 -16.50 -13.30
CA GLN A 55 -18.06 -17.56 -12.63
C GLN A 55 -18.98 -18.31 -13.61
N HIS A 56 -19.30 -17.71 -14.75
CA HIS A 56 -20.25 -18.25 -15.72
C HIS A 56 -19.61 -18.99 -16.91
N LYS A 57 -18.30 -18.86 -17.13
CA LYS A 57 -17.57 -19.54 -18.24
C LYS A 57 -16.62 -20.62 -17.72
N GLY A 58 -17.16 -21.71 -17.20
CA GLY A 58 -16.39 -22.93 -16.92
C GLY A 58 -16.12 -23.72 -18.19
N GLU A 59 -15.20 -23.27 -19.04
CA GLU A 59 -14.76 -24.04 -20.21
C GLU A 59 -13.60 -25.00 -19.86
N ALA A 60 -13.65 -26.19 -20.47
CA ALA A 60 -12.66 -27.23 -20.29
C ALA A 60 -11.35 -26.83 -20.98
N VAL A 61 -10.32 -26.52 -20.19
CA VAL A 61 -8.96 -26.34 -20.70
C VAL A 61 -8.40 -27.74 -21.00
N ASP A 62 -8.38 -28.12 -22.28
CA ASP A 62 -7.71 -29.33 -22.76
C ASP A 62 -6.21 -29.01 -22.90
N ALA A 63 -5.37 -29.71 -22.15
CA ALA A 63 -3.94 -29.47 -22.13
C ALA A 63 -3.27 -30.25 -23.29
N GLY A 64 -2.82 -29.54 -24.32
CA GLY A 64 -2.03 -30.11 -25.41
C GLY A 64 -0.70 -30.71 -24.90
N GLU A 65 -0.05 -31.55 -25.72
CA GLU A 65 1.19 -32.27 -25.34
C GLU A 65 2.37 -31.35 -24.99
N ASP A 66 2.41 -30.11 -25.53
CA ASP A 66 3.45 -29.09 -25.25
C ASP A 66 3.29 -28.37 -23.89
N GLU A 67 2.29 -28.77 -23.10
CA GLU A 67 1.80 -28.01 -21.95
C GLU A 67 1.83 -28.80 -20.64
N LEU A 68 2.49 -29.97 -20.64
CA LEU A 68 2.62 -30.85 -19.49
C LEU A 68 3.58 -30.29 -18.44
N VAL A 69 3.32 -30.62 -17.17
CA VAL A 69 4.25 -30.36 -16.06
C VAL A 69 5.58 -31.06 -16.36
N ASP A 70 6.68 -30.36 -16.11
CA ASP A 70 8.03 -30.89 -16.31
C ASP A 70 8.19 -32.24 -15.59
N ASP A 71 8.66 -33.25 -16.33
CA ASP A 71 8.84 -34.61 -15.83
C ASP A 71 9.75 -34.67 -14.59
N SER A 72 10.67 -33.72 -14.41
CA SER A 72 11.52 -33.59 -13.21
C SER A 72 10.74 -33.25 -11.93
N LEU A 73 9.55 -32.67 -12.07
CA LEU A 73 8.66 -32.32 -10.96
C LEU A 73 7.59 -33.39 -10.68
N ILE A 74 7.61 -34.49 -11.44
CA ILE A 74 6.64 -35.58 -11.33
C ILE A 74 7.31 -36.79 -10.67
N SER A 75 6.68 -37.26 -9.59
CA SER A 75 7.01 -38.54 -8.95
C SER A 75 5.87 -39.54 -9.15
N GLN A 76 6.13 -40.84 -8.94
CA GLN A 76 5.07 -41.87 -8.92
C GLN A 76 4.84 -42.37 -7.51
N ASP A 77 3.57 -42.57 -7.15
CA ASP A 77 3.14 -43.12 -5.85
C ASP A 77 1.90 -44.00 -6.06
N GLY A 78 2.04 -45.30 -5.81
CA GLY A 78 0.92 -46.25 -5.90
C GLY A 78 0.21 -46.29 -7.25
N GLY A 79 0.95 -46.18 -8.36
CA GLY A 79 0.40 -46.15 -9.72
C GLY A 79 -0.16 -44.79 -10.17
N ASN A 80 -0.12 -43.77 -9.31
CA ASN A 80 -0.49 -42.41 -9.65
C ASN A 80 0.76 -41.56 -9.91
N TYR A 81 0.61 -40.55 -10.77
CA TYR A 81 1.57 -39.46 -10.92
C TYR A 81 1.30 -38.41 -9.85
N VAL A 82 2.36 -37.81 -9.31
CA VAL A 82 2.31 -36.91 -8.18
C VAL A 82 3.20 -35.70 -8.40
N THR A 83 2.65 -34.51 -8.21
CA THR A 83 3.41 -33.25 -8.14
C THR A 83 3.06 -32.46 -6.88
N ARG A 84 3.91 -31.52 -6.50
CA ARG A 84 3.77 -30.72 -5.27
C ARG A 84 3.93 -29.24 -5.59
N ILE A 85 2.98 -28.45 -5.14
CA ILE A 85 3.00 -26.99 -5.27
C ILE A 85 3.20 -26.40 -3.89
N SER A 86 4.22 -25.55 -3.74
CA SER A 86 4.40 -24.74 -2.53
C SER A 86 3.61 -23.44 -2.68
N VAL A 87 2.73 -23.15 -1.73
CA VAL A 87 1.88 -21.95 -1.76
C VAL A 87 1.89 -21.24 -0.40
N ASP A 88 1.73 -19.93 -0.42
CA ASP A 88 1.45 -19.18 0.81
C ASP A 88 0.13 -19.65 1.44
N PRO A 89 0.07 -19.83 2.77
CA PRO A 89 -1.14 -20.24 3.47
C PRO A 89 -2.38 -19.37 3.17
N GLN A 90 -2.20 -18.09 2.81
CA GLN A 90 -3.30 -17.19 2.45
C GLN A 90 -3.99 -17.58 1.13
N LEU A 91 -3.33 -18.33 0.25
CA LEU A 91 -3.92 -18.82 -1.00
C LEU A 91 -4.80 -20.05 -0.80
N ILE A 92 -4.57 -20.82 0.26
CA ILE A 92 -5.22 -22.11 0.52
C ILE A 92 -6.76 -22.01 0.59
N PRO A 93 -7.38 -21.04 1.29
CA PRO A 93 -8.83 -20.90 1.30
C PRO A 93 -9.43 -20.65 -0.09
N HIS A 94 -8.68 -20.00 -0.99
CA HIS A 94 -9.13 -19.70 -2.35
C HIS A 94 -9.00 -20.90 -3.28
N ILE A 95 -7.96 -21.71 -3.10
CA ILE A 95 -7.77 -22.97 -3.83
C ILE A 95 -8.81 -24.01 -3.42
N ILE A 96 -9.13 -24.11 -2.13
CA ILE A 96 -10.19 -25.00 -1.63
C ILE A 96 -11.58 -24.48 -2.05
N GLY A 97 -11.80 -23.17 -1.92
CA GLY A 97 -13.10 -22.54 -2.07
C GLY A 97 -14.05 -22.79 -0.90
N LYS A 98 -15.12 -21.98 -0.80
CA LYS A 98 -16.19 -22.19 0.20
C LYS A 98 -16.73 -23.62 0.08
N GLU A 99 -16.87 -24.32 1.21
CA GLU A 99 -17.38 -25.71 1.27
C GLU A 99 -16.61 -26.71 0.38
N ARG A 100 -15.33 -26.42 0.08
CA ARG A 100 -14.48 -27.21 -0.83
C ARG A 100 -14.99 -27.26 -2.28
N ARG A 101 -15.83 -26.32 -2.69
CA ARG A 101 -16.45 -26.31 -4.02
C ARG A 101 -15.43 -26.27 -5.15
N LYS A 102 -14.42 -25.38 -5.05
CA LYS A 102 -13.37 -25.22 -6.07
C LYS A 102 -12.48 -26.46 -6.14
N GLN A 103 -12.10 -27.00 -4.98
CA GLN A 103 -11.37 -28.26 -4.93
C GLN A 103 -12.14 -29.40 -5.61
N LYS A 104 -13.42 -29.60 -5.26
CA LYS A 104 -14.25 -30.65 -5.87
C LYS A 104 -14.44 -30.46 -7.38
N GLU A 105 -14.54 -29.22 -7.84
CA GLU A 105 -14.61 -28.88 -9.26
C GLU A 105 -13.33 -29.28 -10.00
N ILE A 106 -12.15 -28.96 -9.45
CA ILE A 106 -10.86 -29.36 -10.02
C ILE A 106 -10.72 -30.89 -10.03
N GLU A 107 -11.01 -31.55 -8.90
CA GLU A 107 -10.92 -33.01 -8.77
C GLU A 107 -11.90 -33.71 -9.72
N GLY A 108 -13.15 -33.24 -9.82
CA GLY A 108 -14.17 -33.79 -10.71
C GLY A 108 -13.86 -33.60 -12.20
N ALA A 109 -13.27 -32.45 -12.57
CA ALA A 109 -12.93 -32.15 -13.97
C ALA A 109 -11.68 -32.91 -14.48
N THR A 110 -10.79 -33.34 -13.59
CA THR A 110 -9.47 -33.89 -13.95
C THR A 110 -9.27 -35.33 -13.51
N GLY A 111 -10.08 -35.84 -12.58
CA GLY A 111 -9.84 -37.12 -11.93
C GLY A 111 -8.65 -37.12 -10.97
N ALA A 112 -8.03 -35.96 -10.72
CA ALA A 112 -6.96 -35.81 -9.74
C ALA A 112 -7.51 -35.68 -8.31
N THR A 113 -6.63 -35.83 -7.32
CA THR A 113 -6.89 -35.60 -5.90
C THR A 113 -5.96 -34.52 -5.36
N LEU A 114 -6.50 -33.52 -4.68
CA LEU A 114 -5.75 -32.43 -4.05
C LEU A 114 -5.64 -32.66 -2.53
N GLN A 115 -4.43 -32.88 -2.04
CA GLN A 115 -4.13 -33.05 -0.61
C GLN A 115 -3.34 -31.85 -0.08
N ILE A 116 -3.84 -31.21 0.98
CA ILE A 116 -3.23 -30.01 1.55
C ILE A 116 -2.62 -30.37 2.90
N GLN A 117 -1.30 -30.25 3.01
CA GLN A 117 -0.59 -30.49 4.27
C GLN A 117 -0.38 -29.15 4.98
N ARG A 118 -1.23 -28.88 5.99
CA ARG A 118 -1.03 -27.72 6.87
C ARG A 118 0.14 -27.99 7.80
N THR A 119 1.16 -27.13 7.76
CA THR A 119 2.31 -27.16 8.65
C THR A 119 1.85 -26.90 10.09
N GLY A 120 1.44 -27.97 10.77
CA GLY A 120 0.83 -27.94 12.10
C GLY A 120 0.11 -29.24 12.49
N GLN A 121 -0.29 -30.07 11.52
CA GLN A 121 -0.65 -31.46 11.79
C GLN A 121 0.61 -32.32 11.77
N ARG A 122 1.05 -32.75 12.96
CA ARG A 122 2.13 -33.73 13.12
C ARG A 122 1.73 -35.01 12.39
N SER A 123 2.40 -35.31 11.28
CA SER A 123 2.64 -36.70 10.90
C SER A 123 3.62 -37.28 11.92
N SER A 124 3.15 -38.18 12.77
CA SER A 124 3.99 -39.03 13.59
C SER A 124 4.78 -39.98 12.67
N GLY A 125 5.99 -39.60 12.27
CA GLY A 125 6.86 -40.46 11.48
C GLY A 125 8.13 -39.76 11.03
N SER A 126 9.27 -40.33 11.43
CA SER A 126 10.65 -40.05 11.01
C SER A 126 11.23 -38.67 11.31
N SER A 127 11.56 -38.43 12.60
CA SER A 127 12.57 -37.46 13.01
C SER A 127 13.91 -38.18 13.20
N GLN A 128 14.74 -38.29 12.16
CA GLN A 128 16.20 -38.56 12.27
C GLN A 128 16.80 -38.58 10.86
N GLN A 129 17.23 -37.41 10.36
CA GLN A 129 18.26 -37.17 9.33
C GLN A 129 17.97 -35.83 8.63
N GLN A 130 18.17 -34.71 9.33
CA GLN A 130 18.48 -33.39 8.72
C GLN A 130 18.85 -32.37 9.81
N GLN A 131 19.72 -32.78 10.73
CA GLN A 131 20.46 -31.85 11.60
C GLN A 131 21.94 -32.19 11.46
N GLN A 132 22.55 -31.68 10.40
CA GLN A 132 23.99 -31.37 10.32
C GLN A 132 24.28 -30.77 8.95
N GLN A 133 24.20 -29.44 8.86
CA GLN A 133 25.05 -28.53 8.06
C GLN A 133 24.42 -27.13 8.06
N GLN A 134 24.53 -26.45 9.21
CA GLN A 134 24.44 -24.99 9.29
C GLN A 134 25.44 -24.52 10.35
N GLN A 135 26.71 -24.58 9.98
CA GLN A 135 27.78 -23.79 10.58
C GLN A 135 28.71 -23.40 9.45
N GLN A 136 28.46 -22.23 8.85
CA GLN A 136 29.46 -21.26 8.40
C GLN A 136 28.74 -20.01 7.86
N GLY A 137 29.29 -18.85 8.19
CA GLY A 137 28.62 -17.55 8.19
C GLY A 137 28.29 -16.97 6.82
N GLY A 138 27.20 -16.20 6.83
CA GLY A 138 26.73 -15.34 5.77
C GLY A 138 25.36 -14.82 6.19
N SER A 139 25.18 -13.51 6.28
CA SER A 139 23.90 -12.87 6.54
C SER A 139 22.88 -13.28 5.47
N ALA A 140 22.11 -14.34 5.74
CA ALA A 140 21.05 -14.79 4.87
C ALA A 140 19.98 -13.68 4.78
N PRO A 141 19.57 -13.26 3.58
CA PRO A 141 18.50 -12.29 3.45
C PRO A 141 17.24 -12.85 4.11
N LEU A 142 16.58 -12.02 4.92
CA LEU A 142 15.28 -12.30 5.51
C LEU A 142 14.22 -12.32 4.39
N LEU A 143 14.22 -13.38 3.56
CA LEU A 143 13.04 -13.74 2.78
C LEU A 143 11.98 -14.14 3.82
N GLY A 144 11.00 -13.26 4.04
CA GLY A 144 9.95 -13.42 5.04
C GLY A 144 9.41 -14.85 5.08
N SER A 145 9.82 -15.60 6.10
CA SER A 145 9.62 -17.04 6.16
C SER A 145 8.27 -17.37 6.78
N SER A 146 7.18 -17.13 6.03
CA SER A 146 5.98 -17.94 6.25
C SER A 146 6.28 -19.28 5.59
N LYS A 147 6.57 -20.32 6.38
CA LYS A 147 6.74 -21.70 5.87
C LYS A 147 5.55 -22.01 4.95
N GLY A 148 5.81 -22.13 3.65
CA GLY A 148 4.77 -22.43 2.66
C GLY A 148 4.01 -23.71 3.03
N GLU A 149 2.73 -23.75 2.71
CA GLU A 149 1.98 -25.00 2.74
C GLU A 149 2.19 -25.74 1.42
N THR A 150 2.17 -27.07 1.48
CA THR A 150 2.35 -27.90 0.29
C THR A 150 1.02 -28.50 -0.12
N ILE A 151 0.63 -28.24 -1.37
CA ILE A 151 -0.46 -28.93 -2.04
C ILE A 151 0.14 -30.09 -2.83
N THR A 152 -0.24 -31.31 -2.49
CA THR A 152 0.12 -32.51 -3.26
C THR A 152 -1.04 -32.83 -4.20
N ILE A 153 -0.76 -32.88 -5.49
CA ILE A 153 -1.70 -33.29 -6.52
C ILE A 153 -1.34 -34.72 -6.92
N LYS A 154 -2.30 -35.64 -6.86
CA LYS A 154 -2.15 -37.02 -7.33
C LYS A 154 -3.13 -37.29 -8.47
N ALA A 155 -2.72 -37.93 -9.55
CA ALA A 155 -3.57 -38.18 -10.70
C ALA A 155 -3.22 -39.50 -11.42
N PRO A 156 -4.18 -40.14 -12.12
CA PRO A 156 -3.94 -41.43 -12.79
C PRO A 156 -3.11 -41.33 -14.07
N SER A 157 -2.96 -40.14 -14.67
CA SER A 157 -2.14 -39.89 -15.86
C SER A 157 -1.39 -38.56 -15.76
N LYS A 158 -0.30 -38.41 -16.52
CA LYS A 158 0.44 -37.13 -16.61
C LYS A 158 -0.43 -35.99 -17.15
N GLN A 159 -1.36 -36.28 -18.06
CA GLN A 159 -2.32 -35.32 -18.61
C GLN A 159 -3.28 -34.82 -17.52
N ALA A 160 -3.88 -35.75 -16.76
CA ALA A 160 -4.75 -35.40 -15.63
C ALA A 160 -4.01 -34.61 -14.55
N LEU A 161 -2.75 -34.97 -14.27
CA LEU A 161 -1.90 -34.24 -13.33
C LEU A 161 -1.67 -32.80 -13.80
N SER A 162 -1.30 -32.62 -15.07
CA SER A 162 -0.99 -31.31 -15.64
C SER A 162 -2.23 -30.42 -15.73
N ALA A 163 -3.38 -30.99 -16.10
CA ALA A 163 -4.65 -30.28 -16.10
C ALA A 163 -5.04 -29.80 -14.68
N ALA A 164 -4.84 -30.63 -13.66
CA ALA A 164 -5.09 -30.24 -12.27
C ALA A 164 -4.12 -29.17 -11.78
N HIS A 165 -2.82 -29.32 -12.10
CA HIS A 165 -1.78 -28.33 -11.78
C HIS A 165 -2.12 -26.95 -12.35
N LYS A 166 -2.43 -26.88 -13.65
CA LYS A 166 -2.81 -25.64 -14.32
C LYS A 166 -4.05 -24.99 -13.72
N ARG A 167 -5.07 -25.77 -13.37
CA ARG A 167 -6.27 -25.21 -12.72
C ARG A 167 -5.95 -24.60 -11.36
N VAL A 168 -5.02 -25.18 -10.60
CA VAL A 168 -4.52 -24.57 -9.35
C VAL A 168 -3.73 -23.29 -9.64
N GLU A 169 -2.85 -23.30 -10.62
CA GLU A 169 -2.09 -22.10 -11.04
C GLU A 169 -3.00 -20.97 -11.50
N VAL A 170 -4.05 -21.27 -12.27
CA VAL A 170 -5.06 -20.28 -12.68
C VAL A 170 -5.74 -19.67 -11.47
N VAL A 171 -6.15 -20.45 -10.47
CA VAL A 171 -6.73 -19.90 -9.24
C VAL A 171 -5.75 -18.97 -8.54
N ILE A 172 -4.47 -19.35 -8.44
CA ILE A 172 -3.43 -18.51 -7.84
C ILE A 172 -3.25 -17.22 -8.63
N ALA A 173 -3.11 -17.30 -9.95
CA ALA A 173 -2.95 -16.15 -10.84
C ALA A 173 -4.14 -15.19 -10.75
N THR A 174 -5.38 -15.70 -10.67
CA THR A 174 -6.58 -14.88 -10.45
C THR A 174 -6.54 -14.17 -9.10
N MET A 175 -6.09 -14.83 -8.03
CA MET A 175 -5.99 -14.18 -6.71
C MET A 175 -4.89 -13.12 -6.66
N LEU A 176 -3.76 -13.37 -7.32
CA LEU A 176 -2.66 -12.42 -7.41
C LEU A 176 -3.02 -11.20 -8.27
N SER A 177 -3.77 -11.38 -9.35
CA SER A 177 -4.24 -10.26 -10.17
C SER A 177 -5.39 -9.47 -9.55
N GLY A 178 -6.26 -10.10 -8.77
CA GLY A 178 -7.43 -9.46 -8.14
C GLY A 178 -7.11 -8.61 -6.91
N ARG A 179 -8.14 -8.18 -6.16
CA ARG A 179 -7.99 -7.37 -4.92
C ARG A 179 -8.00 -8.19 -3.64
N THR A 180 -8.27 -9.48 -3.75
CA THR A 180 -8.46 -10.39 -2.62
C THR A 180 -7.23 -10.49 -1.73
N LEU A 181 -6.04 -10.43 -2.34
CA LEU A 181 -4.77 -10.51 -1.65
C LEU A 181 -4.14 -9.12 -1.53
N ASP A 182 -3.67 -8.82 -0.32
CA ASP A 182 -2.90 -7.63 -0.01
C ASP A 182 -1.51 -7.64 -0.68
N TYR A 183 -0.91 -6.47 -0.83
CA TYR A 183 0.52 -6.40 -1.16
C TYR A 183 1.36 -6.88 0.03
N THR A 184 2.38 -7.68 -0.28
CA THR A 184 3.31 -8.24 0.72
C THR A 184 4.67 -7.57 0.69
N HIS A 185 5.09 -7.07 -0.46
CA HIS A 185 6.38 -6.42 -0.66
C HIS A 185 6.23 -5.15 -1.50
N PHE A 186 7.26 -4.33 -1.49
CA PHE A 186 7.36 -3.17 -2.37
C PHE A 186 8.81 -2.81 -2.65
N LEU A 187 9.06 -2.22 -3.82
CA LEU A 187 10.33 -1.58 -4.11
C LEU A 187 10.32 -0.17 -3.53
N SER A 188 11.40 0.23 -2.86
CA SER A 188 11.51 1.54 -2.23
C SER A 188 12.88 2.16 -2.32
N LEU A 189 12.93 3.48 -2.24
CA LEU A 189 14.14 4.27 -1.99
C LEU A 189 14.10 4.73 -0.52
N PRO A 190 14.94 4.19 0.37
CA PRO A 190 15.02 4.65 1.76
C PRO A 190 15.52 6.09 1.82
N LEU A 191 14.88 6.91 2.65
CA LEU A 191 15.19 8.34 2.80
C LEU A 191 15.46 8.71 4.27
N SER A 192 15.95 7.77 5.08
CA SER A 192 16.22 8.04 6.49
C SER A 192 17.61 8.67 6.69
N ASN A 193 17.67 9.86 7.29
CA ASN A 193 18.90 10.40 7.86
C ASN A 193 18.62 11.20 9.14
N LYS A 194 19.62 11.35 10.02
CA LYS A 194 19.43 11.96 11.36
C LYS A 194 18.96 13.42 11.30
N GLN A 195 19.45 14.18 10.33
CA GLN A 195 19.15 15.61 10.20
C GLN A 195 17.68 15.83 9.79
N THR A 196 17.22 15.06 8.81
CA THR A 196 15.85 15.16 8.29
C THR A 196 14.85 14.56 9.27
N ALA A 197 15.24 13.54 10.04
CA ALA A 197 14.43 13.03 11.14
C ALA A 197 14.10 14.09 12.20
N ALA A 198 15.07 14.92 12.58
CA ALA A 198 14.84 16.01 13.51
C ALA A 198 13.85 17.05 12.95
N LYS A 199 14.01 17.44 11.68
CA LYS A 199 13.09 18.36 11.00
C LYS A 199 11.67 17.81 10.85
N LEU A 200 11.52 16.53 10.52
CA LEU A 200 10.20 15.90 10.41
C LEU A 200 9.49 15.85 11.77
N LYS A 201 10.25 15.59 12.84
CA LYS A 201 9.73 15.63 14.22
C LYS A 201 9.34 17.04 14.63
N GLU A 202 10.13 18.05 14.28
CA GLU A 202 9.80 19.46 14.52
C GLU A 202 8.53 19.86 13.76
N PHE A 203 8.42 19.50 12.47
CA PHE A 203 7.20 19.68 11.68
C PHE A 203 5.98 19.08 12.39
N GLN A 204 6.07 17.81 12.80
CA GLN A 204 5.00 17.15 13.54
C GLN A 204 4.61 17.91 14.81
N GLN A 205 5.59 18.32 15.61
CA GLN A 205 5.34 19.07 16.86
C GLN A 205 4.67 20.41 16.60
N GLN A 206 5.09 21.14 15.58
CA GLN A 206 4.51 22.43 15.23
C GLN A 206 3.09 22.29 14.71
N VAL A 207 2.80 21.30 13.84
CA VAL A 207 1.44 21.02 13.36
C VAL A 207 0.51 20.65 14.53
N LEU A 208 0.97 19.80 15.45
CA LEU A 208 0.16 19.38 16.60
C LEU A 208 -0.06 20.49 17.64
N ALA A 209 0.82 21.50 17.68
CA ALA A 209 0.72 22.63 18.60
C ALA A 209 -0.20 23.75 18.09
N GLN A 210 -0.60 23.73 16.82
CA GLN A 210 -1.49 24.74 16.27
C GLN A 210 -2.90 24.64 16.90
N PRO A 211 -3.52 25.77 17.31
CA PRO A 211 -4.86 25.77 17.88
C PRO A 211 -5.88 25.10 16.96
N GLY A 212 -6.69 24.19 17.48
CA GLY A 212 -7.72 23.47 16.72
C GLY A 212 -7.21 22.31 15.85
N ALA A 213 -5.90 22.09 15.75
CA ALA A 213 -5.33 21.01 14.97
C ALA A 213 -5.83 19.62 15.43
N GLN A 214 -6.00 19.42 16.74
CA GLN A 214 -6.40 18.14 17.33
C GLN A 214 -7.93 17.97 17.46
N GLU A 215 -8.71 19.05 17.47
CA GLU A 215 -10.15 19.00 17.79
C GLU A 215 -11.05 18.90 16.55
N LYS A 216 -10.71 19.55 15.44
CA LYS A 216 -11.58 19.60 14.23
C LYS A 216 -10.86 19.50 12.88
N GLY A 217 -9.53 19.59 12.84
CA GLY A 217 -8.88 20.12 11.64
C GLY A 217 -9.29 21.59 11.47
N PHE A 218 -8.44 22.40 10.86
CA PHE A 218 -8.53 23.86 10.99
C PHE A 218 -9.91 24.43 10.64
N ASP A 219 -10.61 24.96 11.65
CA ASP A 219 -11.90 25.62 11.49
C ASP A 219 -11.64 27.05 10.96
N PRO A 220 -12.12 27.45 9.78
CA PRO A 220 -11.73 28.71 9.12
C PRO A 220 -12.30 29.99 9.78
N VAL A 221 -12.82 29.92 11.00
CA VAL A 221 -13.51 31.05 11.66
C VAL A 221 -12.90 31.37 13.03
N ILE A 222 -11.59 31.55 13.14
CA ILE A 222 -11.00 32.46 14.15
C ILE A 222 -9.69 33.07 13.59
N VAL A 223 -9.78 33.99 12.62
CA VAL A 223 -8.74 35.01 12.39
C VAL A 223 -9.40 36.35 12.09
N CYS A 224 -9.63 37.13 13.14
CA CYS A 224 -9.73 38.60 13.12
C CYS A 224 -9.58 39.08 14.58
N GLY A 225 -8.64 39.93 14.99
CA GLY A 225 -7.73 40.74 14.22
C GLY A 225 -6.66 41.43 15.09
N SER A 226 -6.01 42.36 14.43
CA SER A 226 -4.79 43.10 14.74
C SER A 226 -4.81 43.95 16.02
N ARG A 227 -3.60 44.21 16.54
CA ARG A 227 -3.24 45.14 17.62
C ARG A 227 -3.80 46.56 17.41
N LEU A 228 -4.26 47.21 18.48
CA LEU A 228 -3.98 48.63 18.85
C LEU A 228 -4.57 48.99 20.24
N ALA A 229 -3.71 49.59 21.07
CA ALA A 229 -3.96 50.50 22.22
C ALA A 229 -4.74 50.02 23.49
N ALA A 230 -4.00 49.93 24.61
CA ALA A 230 -4.48 50.42 25.91
C ALA A 230 -4.25 51.95 26.00
N PRO A 231 -4.89 52.74 26.88
CA PRO A 231 -5.58 52.36 28.11
C PRO A 231 -6.98 52.99 28.29
N HIS A 232 -7.81 52.43 29.19
CA HIS A 232 -8.44 53.18 30.28
C HIS A 232 -9.14 52.23 31.26
N ALA A 233 -9.00 52.55 32.53
CA ALA A 233 -9.44 51.77 33.67
C ALA A 233 -10.96 51.55 33.68
N GLY A 234 -11.34 50.27 33.67
CA GLY A 234 -12.71 49.79 33.81
C GLY A 234 -12.72 48.28 34.03
N PHE A 235 -11.73 47.77 34.76
CA PHE A 235 -11.70 46.38 35.22
C PHE A 235 -12.65 46.26 36.40
N LEU A 236 -13.82 45.65 36.18
CA LEU A 236 -14.41 44.57 37.01
C LEU A 236 -15.93 44.52 36.88
N LEU A 237 -16.42 43.26 36.79
CA LEU A 237 -17.80 42.79 36.92
C LEU A 237 -18.65 42.81 35.64
N ALA A 238 -18.49 41.75 34.83
CA ALA A 238 -19.61 40.92 34.35
C ALA A 238 -19.10 39.77 33.45
N LEU A 239 -18.36 38.80 34.02
CA LEU A 239 -18.20 37.48 33.42
C LEU A 239 -19.01 36.48 34.25
N HIS A 240 -20.30 36.35 33.94
CA HIS A 240 -21.03 35.12 34.17
C HIS A 240 -22.26 35.08 33.26
N ARG A 241 -22.37 33.98 32.51
CA ARG A 241 -23.49 33.55 31.65
C ARG A 241 -23.42 33.95 30.17
N ILE A 242 -22.42 33.40 29.49
CA ILE A 242 -22.71 32.75 28.20
C ILE A 242 -23.04 31.29 28.54
N PRO A 243 -24.18 30.72 28.12
CA PRO A 243 -24.44 29.31 28.33
C PRO A 243 -23.43 28.51 27.48
N THR A 244 -22.47 27.89 28.14
CA THR A 244 -21.57 26.87 27.61
C THR A 244 -22.35 25.58 27.37
N GLN A 245 -23.35 25.63 26.49
CA GLN A 245 -24.11 24.48 26.03
C GLN A 245 -24.44 24.64 24.54
N VAL A 246 -23.41 24.83 23.71
CA VAL A 246 -23.41 24.12 22.43
C VAL A 246 -22.88 22.75 22.78
N LEU A 247 -23.83 21.83 22.95
CA LEU A 247 -23.61 20.42 23.25
C LEU A 247 -22.49 19.90 22.36
N ALA A 248 -21.39 19.47 23.00
CA ALA A 248 -20.51 18.48 22.43
C ALA A 248 -21.40 17.29 22.02
N GLN A 249 -21.68 17.16 20.74
CA GLN A 249 -22.38 16.00 20.22
C GLN A 249 -21.47 14.80 20.48
N PRO A 250 -21.85 13.84 21.34
CA PRO A 250 -21.09 12.60 21.48
C PRO A 250 -21.30 11.84 20.16
N GLY A 251 -20.35 11.99 19.23
CA GLY A 251 -20.48 11.46 17.87
C GLY A 251 -19.81 12.29 16.77
N ALA A 252 -19.35 13.52 17.03
CA ALA A 252 -18.47 14.21 16.09
C ALA A 252 -17.12 13.49 16.07
N GLN A 253 -16.90 12.61 15.08
CA GLN A 253 -15.60 11.98 14.84
C GLN A 253 -14.53 13.08 14.75
N GLU A 254 -13.56 13.06 15.67
CA GLU A 254 -12.48 14.03 15.72
C GLU A 254 -11.66 13.95 14.41
N LYS A 255 -11.92 14.88 13.48
CA LYS A 255 -11.19 15.04 12.21
C LYS A 255 -9.82 15.72 12.39
N GLY A 256 -9.30 15.75 13.62
CA GLY A 256 -8.05 16.41 13.96
C GLY A 256 -6.81 15.58 13.65
N PHE A 257 -5.66 16.26 13.59
CA PHE A 257 -4.34 15.64 13.54
C PHE A 257 -4.00 15.00 14.89
N GLU A 258 -3.49 13.78 14.86
CA GLU A 258 -2.99 13.08 16.06
C GLU A 258 -1.57 12.55 15.82
N PRO A 259 -0.77 12.26 16.85
CA PRO A 259 0.62 11.84 16.65
C PRO A 259 0.78 10.59 15.77
N SER A 260 -0.18 9.66 15.79
CA SER A 260 -0.06 8.36 15.12
C SER A 260 -0.15 8.43 13.59
N ILE A 261 -0.76 9.48 13.04
CA ILE A 261 -0.94 9.62 11.58
C ILE A 261 0.30 10.18 10.88
N PHE A 262 1.29 10.66 11.63
CA PHE A 262 2.56 11.13 11.09
C PHE A 262 3.48 9.94 10.82
N VAL A 263 4.13 9.93 9.66
CA VAL A 263 5.10 8.91 9.28
C VAL A 263 6.34 9.04 10.15
N ASP A 264 6.80 7.92 10.71
CA ASP A 264 8.06 7.89 11.45
C ASP A 264 9.23 8.14 10.48
N ALA A 265 10.14 9.04 10.85
CA ALA A 265 11.30 9.40 10.04
C ALA A 265 12.18 8.19 9.69
N ALA A 266 12.28 7.20 10.58
CA ALA A 266 13.02 5.98 10.34
C ALA A 266 12.43 5.15 9.20
N SER A 267 11.14 5.31 8.91
CA SER A 267 10.40 4.58 7.86
C SER A 267 10.17 5.41 6.58
N LEU A 268 10.71 6.63 6.51
CA LEU A 268 10.53 7.53 5.35
C LEU A 268 11.16 6.92 4.09
N HIS A 269 10.37 6.86 3.02
CA HIS A 269 10.78 6.25 1.76
C HIS A 269 10.00 6.81 0.56
N LEU A 270 10.50 6.56 -0.64
CA LEU A 270 9.72 6.64 -1.88
C LEU A 270 9.31 5.23 -2.28
N THR A 271 8.02 5.00 -2.51
CA THR A 271 7.53 3.74 -3.07
C THR A 271 7.67 3.76 -4.59
N LEU A 272 8.30 2.74 -5.15
CA LEU A 272 8.50 2.59 -6.61
C LEU A 272 7.52 1.58 -7.22
N LEU A 273 7.28 0.46 -6.54
CA LEU A 273 6.43 -0.62 -7.06
C LEU A 273 5.84 -1.45 -5.92
N MET A 274 4.56 -1.80 -6.00
CA MET A 274 3.88 -2.67 -5.03
C MET A 274 3.76 -4.10 -5.57
N LEU A 275 4.13 -5.10 -4.74
CA LEU A 275 4.31 -6.49 -5.17
C LEU A 275 3.54 -7.49 -4.30
N LYS A 276 3.05 -8.55 -4.94
CA LYS A 276 2.37 -9.69 -4.29
C LYS A 276 3.22 -10.94 -4.43
N LEU A 277 4.13 -11.14 -3.48
CA LEU A 277 5.08 -12.25 -3.50
C LEU A 277 4.62 -13.34 -2.50
N TYR A 278 3.69 -14.18 -2.94
CA TYR A 278 3.03 -15.26 -2.17
C TYR A 278 3.67 -16.64 -2.40
N SER A 279 4.94 -16.70 -2.75
CA SER A 279 5.74 -17.92 -2.78
C SER A 279 7.22 -17.61 -2.58
N ASP A 280 7.99 -18.59 -2.11
CA ASP A 280 9.46 -18.46 -2.02
C ASP A 280 10.08 -18.24 -3.39
N GLU A 281 9.53 -18.91 -4.42
CA GLU A 281 9.93 -18.72 -5.81
C GLU A 281 9.74 -17.27 -6.27
N ALA A 282 8.55 -16.67 -6.03
CA ALA A 282 8.29 -15.28 -6.40
C ALA A 282 9.19 -14.30 -5.64
N ARG A 283 9.45 -14.54 -4.35
CA ARG A 283 10.39 -13.76 -3.55
C ARG A 283 11.82 -13.84 -4.09
N HIS A 284 12.27 -15.04 -4.41
CA HIS A 284 13.60 -15.28 -4.98
C HIS A 284 13.72 -14.61 -6.35
N LYS A 285 12.73 -14.83 -7.25
CA LYS A 285 12.68 -14.20 -8.57
C LYS A 285 12.74 -12.68 -8.49
N ALA A 286 11.99 -12.06 -7.57
CA ALA A 286 12.03 -10.61 -7.36
C ALA A 286 13.42 -10.12 -6.91
N ALA A 287 14.08 -10.84 -6.00
CA ALA A 287 15.44 -10.52 -5.57
C ALA A 287 16.44 -10.66 -6.72
N THR A 288 16.37 -11.73 -7.50
CA THR A 288 17.22 -11.98 -8.66
C THR A 288 17.06 -10.91 -9.73
N VAL A 289 15.82 -10.53 -10.06
CA VAL A 289 15.53 -9.43 -11.01
C VAL A 289 16.13 -8.12 -10.51
N LEU A 290 15.92 -7.77 -9.25
CA LEU A 290 16.46 -6.53 -8.68
C LEU A 290 17.99 -6.51 -8.73
N GLN A 291 18.65 -7.59 -8.32
CA GLN A 291 20.11 -7.69 -8.30
C GLN A 291 20.71 -7.71 -9.72
N GLY A 292 20.02 -8.35 -10.67
CA GLY A 292 20.44 -8.42 -12.07
C GLY A 292 20.50 -7.06 -12.79
N LEU A 293 19.86 -6.03 -12.24
CA LEU A 293 19.90 -4.66 -12.77
C LEU A 293 21.14 -3.86 -12.35
N ALA A 294 22.03 -4.42 -11.52
CA ALA A 294 23.18 -3.69 -11.01
C ALA A 294 24.07 -3.07 -12.11
N PRO A 295 24.44 -3.77 -13.19
CA PRO A 295 25.26 -3.18 -14.25
C PRO A 295 24.58 -1.98 -14.94
N GLN A 296 23.29 -2.09 -15.26
CA GLN A 296 22.51 -1.06 -15.93
C GLN A 296 22.34 0.17 -15.04
N VAL A 297 22.12 -0.05 -13.74
CA VAL A 297 22.00 1.03 -12.76
C VAL A 297 23.33 1.73 -12.52
N GLN A 298 24.45 1.00 -12.44
CA GLN A 298 25.77 1.62 -12.33
C GLN A 298 26.11 2.46 -13.56
N ALA A 299 25.76 1.99 -14.77
CA ALA A 299 25.92 2.77 -16.00
C ALA A 299 25.04 4.03 -16.00
N LEU A 300 23.78 3.93 -15.54
CA LEU A 300 22.85 5.06 -15.43
C LEU A 300 23.36 6.14 -14.46
N LEU A 301 23.97 5.73 -13.34
CA LEU A 301 24.47 6.67 -12.34
C LEU A 301 25.81 7.29 -12.69
N GLY A 302 26.61 6.64 -13.55
CA GLY A 302 27.90 7.17 -14.01
C GLY A 302 28.88 7.45 -12.87
N GLY A 303 28.82 6.67 -11.79
CA GLY A 303 29.62 6.87 -10.57
C GLY A 303 29.26 8.11 -9.74
N GLN A 304 28.14 8.78 -10.05
CA GLN A 304 27.65 9.92 -9.27
C GLN A 304 26.47 9.52 -8.38
N PRO A 305 26.40 10.01 -7.13
CA PRO A 305 25.28 9.71 -6.26
C PRO A 305 23.95 10.23 -6.84
N LEU A 306 22.87 9.54 -6.51
CA LEU A 306 21.51 10.01 -6.78
C LEU A 306 21.07 10.91 -5.63
N LEU A 307 21.08 12.22 -5.86
CA LEU A 307 20.70 13.23 -4.88
C LEU A 307 19.28 13.73 -5.14
N LEU A 308 18.44 13.72 -4.12
CA LEU A 308 17.05 14.16 -4.17
C LEU A 308 16.80 15.29 -3.18
N GLN A 309 15.85 16.17 -3.48
CA GLN A 309 15.28 17.13 -2.54
C GLN A 309 13.81 16.78 -2.30
N LEU A 310 13.41 16.77 -1.03
CA LEU A 310 12.02 16.59 -0.61
C LEU A 310 11.49 17.91 -0.07
N ALA A 311 10.69 18.58 -0.89
CA ALA A 311 10.16 19.89 -0.56
C ALA A 311 8.81 20.11 -1.22
N GLY A 312 8.01 20.98 -0.62
CA GLY A 312 6.67 21.31 -1.08
C GLY A 312 5.67 20.26 -0.62
N LEU A 313 4.87 20.63 0.39
CA LEU A 313 3.79 19.79 0.87
C LEU A 313 2.63 19.77 -0.13
N ASP A 314 2.13 18.57 -0.40
CA ASP A 314 0.96 18.35 -1.23
C ASP A 314 0.14 17.17 -0.66
N ARG A 315 -0.94 16.82 -1.35
CA ARG A 315 -1.90 15.82 -0.92
C ARG A 315 -2.29 14.88 -2.04
N MET A 316 -2.81 13.71 -1.65
CA MET A 316 -3.30 12.72 -2.61
C MET A 316 -4.77 12.96 -3.01
N SER A 317 -5.61 13.48 -2.11
CA SER A 317 -7.05 13.73 -2.37
C SER A 317 -7.29 15.09 -3.03
N ASP A 318 -8.40 15.22 -3.79
CA ASP A 318 -8.85 16.48 -4.38
C ASP A 318 -9.64 17.39 -3.40
N ASP A 319 -10.24 16.84 -2.33
CA ASP A 319 -10.88 17.60 -1.24
C ASP A 319 -9.90 17.80 -0.04
N PRO A 320 -9.49 19.04 0.28
CA PRO A 320 -8.50 19.29 1.33
C PRO A 320 -9.14 19.27 2.71
N SER A 321 -10.48 19.35 2.79
CA SER A 321 -11.22 19.25 4.05
C SER A 321 -11.38 17.81 4.55
N ASP A 322 -11.13 16.83 3.66
CA ASP A 322 -11.13 15.39 3.96
C ASP A 322 -9.86 14.73 3.42
N MET A 323 -8.71 15.18 3.94
CA MET A 323 -7.40 14.70 3.53
C MET A 323 -7.04 13.40 4.25
N HIS A 324 -6.57 12.42 3.49
CA HIS A 324 -6.15 11.12 4.01
C HIS A 324 -4.63 10.93 3.98
N VAL A 325 -3.96 11.55 3.01
CA VAL A 325 -2.52 11.42 2.77
C VAL A 325 -1.96 12.78 2.40
N ALA A 326 -0.91 13.20 3.11
CA ALA A 326 -0.06 14.33 2.74
C ALA A 326 1.36 13.83 2.47
N TYR A 327 2.01 14.41 1.46
CA TYR A 327 3.34 14.01 1.03
C TYR A 327 4.19 15.19 0.60
N LEU A 328 5.49 15.01 0.61
CA LEU A 328 6.44 15.95 0.01
C LEU A 328 6.71 15.58 -1.45
N LYS A 329 6.80 16.61 -2.30
CA LYS A 329 7.22 16.43 -3.70
C LYS A 329 8.70 16.06 -3.73
N VAL A 330 9.06 15.32 -4.77
CA VAL A 330 10.41 14.81 -5.00
C VAL A 330 11.01 15.53 -6.20
N LYS A 331 12.23 16.03 -6.03
CA LYS A 331 13.01 16.62 -7.11
C LYS A 331 14.39 15.99 -7.15
N GLU A 332 14.82 15.48 -8.30
CA GLU A 332 16.23 15.12 -8.51
C GLU A 332 17.08 16.39 -8.55
N LEU A 333 18.22 16.37 -7.84
CA LEU A 333 19.21 17.43 -7.87
C LEU A 333 20.20 17.19 -9.01
N GLY A 334 20.40 18.21 -9.84
CA GLY A 334 21.17 18.13 -11.08
C GLY A 334 20.30 18.37 -12.31
N SER A 335 20.89 18.26 -13.50
CA SER A 335 20.22 18.45 -14.79
C SER A 335 19.76 17.14 -15.44
N GLY A 336 19.93 16.01 -14.75
CA GLY A 336 19.58 14.68 -15.26
C GLY A 336 18.12 14.29 -15.00
N ASN A 337 17.74 13.15 -15.58
CA ASN A 337 16.47 12.46 -15.36
C ASN A 337 16.71 11.01 -14.88
N ARG A 338 17.79 10.79 -14.10
CA ARG A 338 18.25 9.47 -13.69
C ARG A 338 17.23 8.78 -12.79
N LEU A 339 16.55 9.51 -11.93
CA LEU A 339 15.49 8.98 -11.08
C LEU A 339 14.33 8.40 -11.90
N SER A 340 13.89 9.11 -12.96
CA SER A 340 12.84 8.63 -13.85
C SER A 340 13.29 7.38 -14.60
N GLN A 341 14.50 7.41 -15.19
CA GLN A 341 15.05 6.26 -15.91
C GLN A 341 15.21 5.02 -15.00
N LEU A 342 15.60 5.22 -13.74
CA LEU A 342 15.67 4.15 -12.74
C LEU A 342 14.28 3.56 -12.47
N CYS A 343 13.26 4.40 -12.31
CA CYS A 343 11.88 3.96 -12.10
C CYS A 343 11.37 3.14 -13.30
N ASP A 344 11.58 3.63 -14.52
CA ASP A 344 11.14 2.97 -15.74
C ASP A 344 11.85 1.63 -15.93
N MET A 345 13.16 1.58 -15.68
CA MET A 345 13.96 0.36 -15.76
C MET A 345 13.47 -0.71 -14.76
N LEU A 346 13.24 -0.34 -13.50
CA LEU A 346 12.71 -1.25 -12.48
C LEU A 346 11.32 -1.75 -12.85
N LEU A 347 10.42 -0.85 -13.26
CA LEU A 347 9.06 -1.20 -13.64
C LEU A 347 9.05 -2.17 -14.83
N GLN A 348 9.83 -1.89 -15.87
CA GLN A 348 9.92 -2.77 -17.05
C GLN A 348 10.49 -4.14 -16.72
N ALA A 349 11.56 -4.21 -15.93
CA ALA A 349 12.17 -5.48 -15.55
C ALA A 349 11.21 -6.36 -14.72
N PHE A 350 10.48 -5.77 -13.77
CA PHE A 350 9.49 -6.49 -12.97
C PHE A 350 8.23 -6.87 -13.77
N LYS A 351 7.80 -6.04 -14.74
CA LYS A 351 6.75 -6.38 -15.70
C LYS A 351 7.15 -7.58 -16.56
N GLN A 352 8.34 -7.56 -17.15
CA GLN A 352 8.87 -8.66 -17.97
C GLN A 352 9.05 -9.96 -17.17
N ALA A 353 9.36 -9.85 -15.87
CA ALA A 353 9.44 -11.00 -14.98
C ALA A 353 8.06 -11.55 -14.54
N GLY A 354 6.95 -10.91 -14.91
CA GLY A 354 5.60 -11.32 -14.49
C GLY A 354 5.33 -11.11 -13.00
N LEU A 355 6.00 -10.15 -12.36
CA LEU A 355 5.89 -9.87 -10.92
C LEU A 355 4.95 -8.70 -10.59
N THR A 356 4.42 -8.03 -11.60
CA THR A 356 3.44 -6.94 -11.47
C THR A 356 2.04 -7.43 -11.76
N VAL A 357 1.05 -6.80 -11.14
CA VAL A 357 -0.36 -7.01 -11.49
C VAL A 357 -0.61 -6.41 -12.89
N PRO A 358 -1.35 -7.11 -13.79
CA PRO A 358 -1.77 -6.53 -15.06
C PRO A 358 -2.55 -5.22 -14.85
N GLY A 359 -2.29 -4.20 -15.68
CA GLY A 359 -2.96 -2.88 -15.58
C GLY A 359 -2.38 -1.91 -14.53
N GLN A 360 -1.52 -2.38 -13.62
CA GLN A 360 -1.25 -1.69 -12.35
C GLN A 360 -0.62 -0.28 -12.47
N LEU A 361 0.32 -0.02 -13.40
CA LEU A 361 0.99 1.28 -13.55
C LEU A 361 1.69 1.45 -14.92
N GLU A 362 1.45 2.57 -15.62
CA GLU A 362 2.27 2.99 -16.79
C GLU A 362 3.49 3.83 -16.39
N SER A 363 3.43 4.53 -15.26
CA SER A 363 4.55 5.32 -14.71
C SER A 363 4.47 5.45 -13.19
N VAL A 364 5.62 5.67 -12.54
CA VAL A 364 5.73 5.80 -11.08
C VAL A 364 5.44 7.23 -10.63
N LYS A 365 4.42 7.42 -9.79
CA LYS A 365 4.17 8.70 -9.12
C LYS A 365 4.94 8.77 -7.80
N LEU A 366 6.09 9.42 -7.81
CA LEU A 366 6.90 9.59 -6.61
C LEU A 366 6.30 10.58 -5.62
N HIS A 367 6.19 10.16 -4.37
CA HIS A 367 5.72 10.96 -3.26
C HIS A 367 6.36 10.45 -1.96
N ALA A 368 6.89 11.37 -1.14
CA ALA A 368 7.40 11.03 0.19
C ALA A 368 6.28 11.29 1.20
N THR A 369 5.53 10.25 1.57
CA THR A 369 4.40 10.38 2.50
C THR A 369 4.88 10.83 3.89
N VAL A 370 4.28 11.89 4.43
CA VAL A 370 4.57 12.41 5.77
C VAL A 370 3.38 12.30 6.72
N ILE A 371 2.15 12.24 6.18
CA ILE A 371 0.92 12.03 6.94
C ILE A 371 0.06 10.98 6.23
N ASN A 372 -0.47 10.02 6.99
CA ASN A 372 -1.38 9.00 6.50
C ASN A 372 -2.38 8.57 7.59
N THR A 373 -3.65 8.94 7.41
CA THR A 373 -4.69 8.65 8.42
C THR A 373 -5.02 7.15 8.55
N ARG A 374 -4.47 6.28 7.70
CA ARG A 374 -4.53 4.83 7.90
C ARG A 374 -3.86 4.38 9.20
N TYR A 375 -2.88 5.13 9.69
CA TYR A 375 -2.16 4.81 10.92
C TYR A 375 -2.84 5.33 12.18
N ARG A 376 -3.99 5.99 12.03
CA ARG A 376 -4.79 6.51 13.14
C ARG A 376 -5.05 5.40 14.15
N ARG A 377 -4.74 5.65 15.42
CA ARG A 377 -5.02 4.72 16.51
C ARG A 377 -6.30 5.19 17.18
N SER A 378 -7.30 4.33 17.30
CA SER A 378 -8.48 4.64 18.12
C SER A 378 -8.04 4.92 19.55
N THR A 379 -8.31 6.12 20.05
CA THR A 379 -8.16 6.42 21.48
C THR A 379 -9.12 5.52 22.29
N PRO A 380 -8.76 5.09 23.51
CA PRO A 380 -9.67 4.30 24.37
C PRO A 380 -11.03 4.98 24.62
N ALA A 381 -11.06 6.32 24.60
CA ALA A 381 -12.28 7.11 24.73
C ALA A 381 -13.17 7.03 23.48
N SER A 382 -12.58 7.09 22.28
CA SER A 382 -13.32 6.95 21.02
C SER A 382 -13.82 5.52 20.78
N SER A 383 -13.06 4.49 21.22
CA SER A 383 -13.52 3.10 21.15
C SER A 383 -14.67 2.81 22.12
N ALA A 384 -14.68 3.41 23.31
CA ALA A 384 -15.80 3.33 24.25
C ALA A 384 -17.05 4.06 23.73
N ALA A 385 -16.90 5.25 23.13
CA ALA A 385 -17.99 5.99 22.51
C ALA A 385 -18.56 5.29 21.26
N ALA A 386 -17.69 4.74 20.40
CA ALA A 386 -18.08 3.96 19.24
C ALA A 386 -18.76 2.64 19.63
N ALA A 387 -18.29 1.97 20.70
CA ALA A 387 -18.94 0.79 21.26
C ALA A 387 -20.31 1.13 21.85
N ALA A 388 -20.46 2.28 22.52
CA ALA A 388 -21.75 2.76 23.02
C ALA A 388 -22.72 3.11 21.88
N ALA A 389 -22.25 3.73 20.80
CA ALA A 389 -23.05 4.02 19.62
C ALA A 389 -23.46 2.75 18.85
N ALA A 390 -22.54 1.79 18.69
CA ALA A 390 -22.83 0.49 18.09
C ALA A 390 -23.81 -0.33 18.95
N ALA A 391 -23.69 -0.25 20.28
CA ALA A 391 -24.66 -0.85 21.20
C ALA A 391 -26.04 -0.18 21.09
N ALA A 392 -26.12 1.14 20.93
CA ALA A 392 -27.38 1.85 20.71
C ALA A 392 -28.04 1.47 19.38
N VAL A 393 -27.26 1.24 18.32
CA VAL A 393 -27.75 0.71 17.03
C VAL A 393 -28.20 -0.75 17.17
N ALA A 394 -27.45 -1.58 17.90
CA ALA A 394 -27.80 -2.99 18.14
C ALA A 394 -29.06 -3.17 19.00
N VAL A 395 -29.37 -2.21 19.89
CA VAL A 395 -30.62 -2.21 20.68
C VAL A 395 -31.87 -2.02 19.79
N SER A 396 -31.71 -1.48 18.57
CA SER A 396 -32.82 -1.38 17.60
C SER A 396 -33.03 -2.62 16.72
N GLY A 397 -32.13 -3.61 16.80
CA GLY A 397 -32.16 -4.81 15.97
C GLY A 397 -31.91 -6.08 16.78
N GLN A 398 -32.90 -6.55 17.52
CA GLN A 398 -32.78 -7.78 18.28
C GLN A 398 -33.34 -9.01 17.54
N ARG A 399 -32.53 -10.08 17.57
CA ARG A 399 -32.75 -11.54 17.31
C ARG A 399 -32.28 -12.01 15.94
N GLN A 400 -31.34 -12.96 15.78
CA GLN A 400 -30.84 -14.07 16.63
C GLN A 400 -29.45 -14.54 16.14
N GLY A 401 -28.69 -15.21 17.02
CA GLY A 401 -27.76 -16.28 16.61
C GLY A 401 -26.27 -16.07 16.92
N ALA A 402 -25.89 -16.22 18.19
CA ALA A 402 -24.48 -16.34 18.59
C ALA A 402 -23.94 -17.76 18.37
N ARG A 403 -22.74 -17.89 17.77
CA ARG A 403 -21.71 -18.89 18.10
C ARG A 403 -20.44 -18.70 17.26
N GLY A 404 -19.29 -18.67 17.93
CA GLY A 404 -17.99 -19.01 17.32
C GLY A 404 -16.89 -18.00 17.60
N GLY A 405 -16.03 -18.31 18.58
CA GLY A 405 -14.80 -17.57 18.86
C GLY A 405 -13.83 -17.61 17.68
N GLY A 406 -13.52 -16.43 17.15
CA GLY A 406 -12.46 -16.17 16.18
C GLY A 406 -11.46 -15.20 16.80
N SER A 407 -10.18 -15.57 16.73
CA SER A 407 -9.01 -14.97 17.37
C SER A 407 -8.84 -13.48 17.12
N ASP A 408 -8.19 -12.80 18.07
CA ASP A 408 -7.93 -11.35 18.18
C ASP A 408 -7.48 -10.64 16.88
N ARG A 409 -6.95 -11.38 15.88
CA ARG A 409 -6.62 -10.86 14.55
C ARG A 409 -7.84 -10.49 13.69
N GLN A 410 -8.92 -11.25 13.76
CA GLN A 410 -10.15 -10.92 13.03
C GLN A 410 -10.87 -9.72 13.66
N GLN A 411 -10.79 -9.55 14.98
CA GLN A 411 -11.28 -8.34 15.65
C GLN A 411 -10.44 -7.10 15.29
N GLN A 412 -9.10 -7.24 15.17
CA GLN A 412 -8.25 -6.14 14.68
C GLN A 412 -8.51 -5.79 13.20
N GLN A 413 -8.84 -6.75 12.34
CA GLN A 413 -9.22 -6.48 10.95
C GLN A 413 -10.65 -5.90 10.82
N GLN A 414 -11.60 -6.34 11.66
CA GLN A 414 -12.93 -5.72 11.70
C GLN A 414 -12.90 -4.30 12.29
N GLN A 415 -11.98 -3.98 13.22
CA GLN A 415 -11.73 -2.60 13.65
C GLN A 415 -11.13 -1.73 12.53
N GLN A 416 -10.41 -2.30 11.56
CA GLN A 416 -9.90 -1.59 10.37
C GLN A 416 -10.98 -1.27 9.32
N GLN A 417 -12.17 -1.86 9.42
CA GLN A 417 -13.33 -1.50 8.60
C GLN A 417 -14.19 -0.38 9.22
N GLN A 418 -13.75 0.23 10.33
CA GLN A 418 -14.26 1.54 10.70
C GLN A 418 -13.89 2.53 9.60
N GLN A 419 -14.86 3.29 9.08
CA GLN A 419 -14.65 4.26 8.02
C GLN A 419 -13.41 5.11 8.34
N ARG A 420 -12.41 5.05 7.47
CA ARG A 420 -11.16 5.80 7.62
C ARG A 420 -11.53 7.27 7.79
N ILE A 421 -11.15 7.87 8.91
CA ILE A 421 -11.45 9.27 9.21
C ILE A 421 -10.36 10.13 8.56
N GLY A 422 -10.75 11.11 7.75
CA GLY A 422 -9.85 12.11 7.17
C GLY A 422 -9.45 13.19 8.17
N VAL A 423 -8.65 14.15 7.69
CA VAL A 423 -8.29 15.38 8.43
C VAL A 423 -8.52 16.60 7.55
N ASP A 424 -8.94 17.71 8.14
CA ASP A 424 -8.98 18.98 7.41
C ASP A 424 -7.56 19.55 7.27
N GLY A 425 -7.00 19.43 6.07
CA GLY A 425 -5.65 19.85 5.72
C GLY A 425 -5.54 21.25 5.12
N ARG A 426 -6.63 22.05 5.05
CA ARG A 426 -6.60 23.35 4.35
C ARG A 426 -5.50 24.29 4.87
N GLN A 427 -5.50 24.55 6.17
CA GLN A 427 -4.46 25.41 6.79
C GLN A 427 -3.09 24.76 6.74
N LEU A 428 -3.00 23.44 6.97
CA LEU A 428 -1.73 22.71 6.89
C LEU A 428 -1.06 22.96 5.53
N LEU A 429 -1.82 22.83 4.44
CA LEU A 429 -1.31 23.01 3.09
C LEU A 429 -0.97 24.47 2.79
N GLU A 430 -1.65 25.43 3.41
CA GLU A 430 -1.34 26.85 3.29
C GLU A 430 -0.01 27.17 4.01
N ASP A 431 0.04 26.90 5.31
CA ASP A 431 1.17 27.19 6.21
C ASP A 431 2.45 26.46 5.80
N TRP A 432 2.32 25.21 5.33
CA TRP A 432 3.45 24.32 5.03
C TRP A 432 3.63 24.04 3.55
N SER A 433 2.99 24.81 2.66
CA SER A 433 3.18 24.70 1.21
C SER A 433 4.64 24.74 0.77
N GLY A 434 5.47 25.53 1.46
CA GLY A 434 6.91 25.68 1.21
C GLY A 434 7.81 24.78 2.06
N PHE A 435 7.26 23.80 2.79
CA PHE A 435 8.06 22.96 3.69
C PHE A 435 9.17 22.22 2.93
N ASP A 436 10.42 22.44 3.35
CA ASP A 436 11.60 21.78 2.79
C ASP A 436 12.26 20.90 3.86
N LEU A 437 12.11 19.59 3.68
CA LEU A 437 12.69 18.62 4.59
C LEU A 437 14.21 18.52 4.37
N GLY A 438 14.69 18.75 3.15
CA GLY A 438 16.10 18.83 2.79
C GLY A 438 16.48 17.88 1.66
N GLN A 439 17.79 17.61 1.59
CA GLN A 439 18.41 16.81 0.55
C GLN A 439 18.78 15.43 1.05
N PHE A 440 18.73 14.44 0.15
CA PHE A 440 18.92 13.03 0.44
C PHE A 440 19.82 12.42 -0.62
N GLU A 441 20.88 11.75 -0.19
CA GLU A 441 21.56 10.77 -1.02
C GLU A 441 20.83 9.44 -0.89
N VAL A 442 20.44 8.86 -2.02
CA VAL A 442 19.73 7.58 -2.04
C VAL A 442 20.75 6.44 -2.06
N PRO A 443 20.81 5.59 -1.00
CA PRO A 443 21.89 4.60 -0.88
C PRO A 443 21.64 3.35 -1.74
N ALA A 444 20.38 2.97 -1.91
CA ALA A 444 19.99 1.72 -2.53
C ALA A 444 18.50 1.72 -2.93
N VAL A 445 18.13 0.81 -3.82
CA VAL A 445 16.73 0.36 -3.99
C VAL A 445 16.53 -0.86 -3.10
N HIS A 446 15.52 -0.84 -2.24
CA HIS A 446 15.17 -1.96 -1.36
C HIS A 446 13.95 -2.71 -1.89
N LEU A 447 14.02 -4.04 -1.89
CA LEU A 447 12.85 -4.92 -1.86
C LEU A 447 12.43 -5.08 -0.40
N SER A 448 11.43 -4.31 0.02
CA SER A 448 10.99 -4.19 1.41
C SER A 448 9.77 -5.07 1.70
N LEU A 449 9.74 -5.66 2.89
CA LEU A 449 8.58 -6.38 3.41
C LEU A 449 7.57 -5.40 3.99
N ARG A 450 6.32 -5.48 3.53
CA ARG A 450 5.25 -4.60 4.00
C ARG A 450 4.81 -4.99 5.42
N GLY A 451 4.84 -4.01 6.33
CA GLY A 451 4.39 -4.19 7.72
C GLY A 451 5.37 -4.93 8.63
N GLN A 452 6.57 -5.26 8.12
CA GLN A 452 7.66 -5.81 8.93
C GLN A 452 8.80 -4.79 8.96
N TYR A 453 9.37 -4.56 10.14
CA TYR A 453 10.40 -3.54 10.37
C TYR A 453 11.64 -4.19 10.98
N ASP A 454 12.80 -3.67 10.65
CA ASP A 454 14.08 -4.07 11.24
C ASP A 454 14.39 -3.27 12.52
N ALA A 455 15.56 -3.51 13.11
CA ALA A 455 15.99 -2.84 14.34
C ALA A 455 16.22 -1.33 14.18
N SER A 456 16.35 -0.82 12.95
CA SER A 456 16.47 0.61 12.67
C SER A 456 15.10 1.32 12.64
N GLY A 457 14.00 0.56 12.57
CA GLY A 457 12.66 1.09 12.35
C GLY A 457 12.31 1.28 10.87
N TYR A 458 13.23 1.00 9.95
CA TYR A 458 12.92 0.89 8.52
C TYR A 458 12.25 -0.46 8.22
N TYR A 459 11.61 -0.57 7.06
CA TYR A 459 11.02 -1.82 6.61
C TYR A 459 12.08 -2.90 6.42
N ALA A 460 11.81 -4.12 6.89
CA ALA A 460 12.72 -5.25 6.73
C ALA A 460 13.05 -5.45 5.25
N CYS A 461 14.33 -5.65 4.95
CA CYS A 461 14.85 -5.71 3.59
C CYS A 461 15.09 -7.16 3.16
N ALA A 462 14.39 -7.61 2.11
CA ALA A 462 14.57 -8.94 1.52
C ALA A 462 15.76 -8.96 0.55
N ALA A 463 15.96 -7.88 -0.21
CA ALA A 463 17.07 -7.71 -1.13
C ALA A 463 17.30 -6.21 -1.36
N ALA A 464 18.54 -5.83 -1.68
CA ALA A 464 18.87 -4.46 -1.99
C ALA A 464 19.76 -4.38 -3.24
N LEU A 465 19.56 -3.33 -4.03
CA LEU A 465 20.43 -2.94 -5.14
C LEU A 465 21.12 -1.63 -4.77
N SER A 466 22.45 -1.66 -4.65
CA SER A 466 23.24 -0.48 -4.30
C SER A 466 23.18 0.60 -5.39
N LEU A 467 22.95 1.84 -4.97
CA LEU A 467 23.07 3.04 -5.82
C LEU A 467 24.35 3.83 -5.53
N LYS A 468 25.19 3.34 -4.62
CA LYS A 468 26.47 3.98 -4.34
C LYS A 468 27.43 3.83 -5.52
N PRO A 469 28.32 4.82 -5.74
CA PRO A 469 29.42 4.68 -6.69
C PRO A 469 30.30 3.46 -6.35
N SER A 470 30.82 2.82 -7.39
CA SER A 470 31.77 1.72 -7.23
C SER A 470 33.04 2.21 -6.49
N GLY A 471 33.30 1.69 -5.29
CA GLY A 471 34.50 2.00 -4.50
C GLY A 471 34.31 2.75 -3.17
N GLN A 472 33.07 2.90 -2.68
CA GLN A 472 32.74 3.45 -1.35
C GLN A 472 32.03 2.45 -0.44
#